data_AF-A0A5R2MU74-F1
#
_entry.id   AF-A0A5R2MU74-F1
#
_cell.length_a   1.000
_cell.length_b   1.000
_cell.length_c   1.000
_cell.angle_alpha   90.00
_cell.angle_beta   90.00
_cell.angle_gamma   90.00
#
_symmetry.space_group_name_H-M   'P 1'
#
loop_
_entity.id
_entity.type
_entity.pdbx_description
1 polymer ?
#
loop_
_entity_poly.entity_id
_entity_poly.type
_entity_poly.pdbx_seq_one_letter_code
_entity_poly.pdbx_strand_id
1 'polypeptide(L)'
;MGQTLLFLLTTLSSSGAAEADLRAIIAKFATVTDFSETGAVVQELTATGDPAVERPLAALADGNLYARTADSMVFVGKEGDENVQLFDPLSGEPAGEASED
;
A
#
# COMPACT_ATOMS: atom_id res chain seq x y z
N MET A 1 33.94 24.83 -31.77
CA MET A 1 34.53 23.57 -31.27
C MET A 1 34.50 23.64 -29.76
N GLY A 2 33.73 22.78 -29.09
CA GLY A 2 33.72 22.69 -27.62
C GLY A 2 32.35 22.82 -26.96
N GLN A 3 31.40 21.95 -27.32
CA GLN A 3 30.27 21.65 -26.45
C GLN A 3 30.81 20.80 -25.28
N THR A 4 31.26 21.45 -24.21
CA THR A 4 31.61 20.76 -22.98
C THR A 4 30.34 20.63 -22.12
N LEU A 5 29.68 19.48 -22.30
CA LEU A 5 29.25 18.60 -21.22
C LEU A 5 28.58 19.28 -20.01
N LEU A 6 27.26 19.42 -20.07
CA LEU A 6 26.40 19.53 -18.90
C LEU A 6 25.32 18.43 -18.95
N PHE A 7 25.76 17.18 -18.83
CA PHE A 7 24.88 16.03 -18.57
C PHE A 7 24.99 15.70 -17.08
N LEU A 8 24.25 16.40 -16.24
CA LEU A 8 24.15 16.04 -14.83
C LEU A 8 22.72 16.31 -14.35
N LEU A 9 22.12 15.26 -13.77
CA LEU A 9 20.87 15.21 -13.00
C LEU A 9 19.52 15.09 -13.75
N THR A 10 19.18 13.90 -14.26
CA THR A 10 17.77 13.53 -14.48
C THR A 10 17.35 12.13 -14.00
N THR A 11 18.19 11.37 -13.29
CA THR A 11 17.79 10.04 -12.80
C THR A 11 17.15 10.11 -11.42
N LEU A 12 15.94 10.63 -11.30
CA LEU A 12 15.15 10.46 -10.07
C LEU A 12 13.64 10.51 -10.35
N SER A 13 13.10 9.47 -11.00
CA SER A 13 11.64 9.33 -11.13
C SER A 13 11.13 7.88 -11.07
N SER A 14 11.97 6.89 -10.72
CA SER A 14 11.56 5.49 -10.74
C SER A 14 10.86 4.99 -9.47
N SER A 15 10.84 5.73 -8.36
CA SER A 15 10.21 5.26 -7.11
C SER A 15 8.68 5.32 -7.16
N GLY A 16 8.10 6.39 -7.72
CA GLY A 16 6.64 6.56 -7.71
C GLY A 16 5.86 5.57 -8.59
N ALA A 17 6.48 5.04 -9.66
CA ALA A 17 5.83 4.06 -10.53
C ALA A 17 5.69 2.68 -9.86
N ALA A 18 6.71 2.26 -9.11
CA ALA A 18 6.67 1.02 -8.35
C ALA A 18 5.65 1.10 -7.20
N GLU A 19 5.63 2.22 -6.47
CA GLU A 19 4.63 2.44 -5.41
C GLU A 19 3.20 2.47 -5.94
N ALA A 20 2.95 3.10 -7.09
CA ALA A 20 1.62 3.11 -7.71
C ALA A 20 1.14 1.70 -8.08
N ASP A 21 2.05 0.86 -8.59
CA ASP A 21 1.75 -0.54 -8.91
C ASP A 21 1.41 -1.35 -7.64
N LEU A 22 2.21 -1.20 -6.58
CA LEU A 22 1.94 -1.80 -5.27
C LEU A 22 0.59 -1.35 -4.71
N ARG A 23 0.27 -0.06 -4.77
CA ARG A 23 -1.03 0.48 -4.34
C ARG A 23 -2.18 -0.10 -5.14
N ALA A 24 -2.01 -0.28 -6.46
CA ALA A 24 -3.02 -0.88 -7.32
C ALA A 24 -3.29 -2.35 -6.92
N ILE A 25 -2.23 -3.12 -6.63
CA ILE A 25 -2.36 -4.50 -6.13
C ILE A 25 -3.06 -4.51 -4.77
N ILE A 26 -2.64 -3.65 -3.84
CA ILE A 26 -3.23 -3.56 -2.49
C ILE A 26 -4.72 -3.16 -2.56
N ALA A 27 -5.10 -2.24 -3.44
CA ALA A 27 -6.50 -1.83 -3.62
C ALA A 27 -7.41 -3.00 -4.03
N LYS A 28 -6.88 -4.07 -4.64
CA LYS A 28 -7.66 -5.28 -4.96
C LYS A 28 -8.22 -5.93 -3.69
N PHE A 29 -7.55 -5.81 -2.54
CA PHE A 29 -8.07 -6.32 -1.26
C PHE A 29 -9.42 -5.68 -0.87
N ALA A 30 -9.73 -4.47 -1.33
CA ALA A 30 -11.03 -3.85 -1.09
C ALA A 30 -12.18 -4.47 -1.93
N THR A 31 -11.83 -5.17 -3.00
CA THR A 31 -12.79 -5.73 -3.98
C THR A 31 -12.99 -7.24 -3.87
N VAL A 32 -11.98 -7.95 -3.37
CA VAL A 32 -12.05 -9.40 -3.19
C VAL A 32 -13.00 -9.72 -2.04
N THR A 33 -13.83 -10.74 -2.23
CA THR A 33 -14.80 -11.17 -1.20
C THR A 33 -14.54 -12.59 -0.71
N ASP A 34 -13.76 -13.37 -1.46
CA ASP A 34 -13.42 -14.74 -1.14
C ASP A 34 -11.93 -14.92 -0.77
N PHE A 35 -11.66 -15.82 0.18
CA PHE A 35 -10.30 -16.12 0.64
C PHE A 35 -9.35 -16.57 -0.48
N SER A 36 -9.87 -17.29 -1.49
CA SER A 36 -9.06 -17.72 -2.63
C SER A 36 -8.56 -16.54 -3.46
N GLU A 37 -9.38 -15.50 -3.62
CA GLU A 37 -8.98 -14.28 -4.34
C GLU A 37 -8.00 -13.46 -3.52
N THR A 38 -8.21 -13.34 -2.21
CA THR A 38 -7.25 -12.73 -1.29
C THR A 38 -5.88 -13.40 -1.41
N GLY A 39 -5.82 -14.73 -1.44
CA GLY A 39 -4.57 -15.48 -1.64
C GLY A 39 -3.89 -15.18 -2.98
N ALA A 40 -4.66 -14.96 -4.05
CA ALA A 40 -4.12 -14.56 -5.34
C ALA A 40 -3.52 -13.14 -5.30
N VAL A 41 -4.19 -12.19 -4.62
CA VAL A 41 -3.67 -10.83 -4.42
C VAL A 41 -2.41 -10.85 -3.56
N VAL A 42 -2.34 -11.67 -2.51
CA VAL A 42 -1.12 -11.86 -1.70
C VAL A 42 0.02 -12.40 -2.55
N GLN A 43 -0.22 -13.40 -3.40
CA GLN A 43 0.82 -13.92 -4.29
C GLN A 43 1.30 -12.87 -5.30
N GLU A 44 0.39 -12.08 -5.87
CA GLU A 44 0.74 -10.99 -6.77
C GLU A 44 1.58 -9.93 -6.06
N LEU A 45 1.19 -9.55 -4.84
CA LEU A 45 1.91 -8.57 -4.04
C LEU A 45 3.30 -9.06 -3.65
N THR A 46 3.42 -10.31 -3.19
CA THR A 46 4.72 -10.91 -2.82
C THR A 46 5.65 -11.14 -4.03
N ALA A 47 5.09 -11.37 -5.22
CA ALA A 47 5.87 -11.53 -6.45
C ALA A 47 6.60 -10.25 -6.87
N THR A 48 6.19 -9.08 -6.38
CA THR A 48 6.89 -7.80 -6.61
C THR A 48 8.28 -7.78 -5.95
N GLY A 49 8.47 -8.56 -4.88
CA GLY A 49 9.71 -8.58 -4.11
C GLY A 49 10.01 -7.29 -3.34
N ASP A 50 9.03 -6.38 -3.21
CA ASP A 50 9.23 -5.11 -2.54
C ASP A 50 9.08 -5.27 -1.01
N PRO A 51 10.02 -4.77 -0.18
CA PRO A 51 9.95 -4.92 1.27
C PRO A 51 8.79 -4.14 1.91
N ALA A 52 8.22 -3.13 1.25
CA ALA A 52 7.06 -2.39 1.77
C ALA A 52 5.80 -3.27 1.84
N VAL A 53 5.77 -4.42 1.16
CA VAL A 53 4.65 -5.37 1.20
C VAL A 53 4.54 -6.12 2.53
N GLU A 54 5.60 -6.13 3.35
CA GLU A 54 5.56 -6.81 4.65
C GLU A 54 4.49 -6.22 5.56
N ARG A 55 4.34 -4.88 5.58
CA ARG A 55 3.37 -4.19 6.43
C ARG A 55 1.90 -4.54 6.09
N PRO A 56 1.41 -4.41 4.84
CA PRO A 56 0.04 -4.78 4.51
C PRO A 56 -0.23 -6.27 4.68
N LEU A 57 0.76 -7.15 4.43
CA LEU A 57 0.60 -8.59 4.64
C LEU A 57 0.53 -8.94 6.13
N ALA A 58 1.34 -8.29 6.98
CA ALA A 58 1.25 -8.47 8.42
C ALA A 58 -0.10 -7.98 8.96
N ALA A 59 -0.59 -6.82 8.49
CA ALA A 59 -1.90 -6.32 8.86
C ALA A 59 -3.02 -7.24 8.41
N LEU A 60 -2.94 -7.80 7.20
CA LEU A 60 -3.89 -8.81 6.71
C LEU A 60 -3.90 -10.06 7.61
N ALA A 61 -2.72 -10.54 8.00
CA ALA A 61 -2.59 -11.72 8.86
C ALA A 61 -3.13 -11.48 10.27
N ASP A 62 -3.00 -10.24 10.77
CA ASP A 62 -3.48 -9.82 12.09
C ASP A 62 -4.99 -9.44 12.09
N GLY A 63 -5.64 -9.43 10.92
CA GLY A 63 -7.03 -8.99 10.77
C GLY A 63 -7.21 -7.47 10.82
N ASN A 64 -6.10 -6.73 10.76
CA ASN A 64 -6.01 -5.28 10.88
C ASN A 64 -5.92 -4.56 9.52
N LEU A 65 -6.38 -5.21 8.44
CA LEU A 65 -6.43 -4.60 7.11
C LEU A 65 -7.86 -4.10 6.83
N TYR A 66 -8.02 -2.80 6.64
CA TYR A 66 -9.32 -2.16 6.48
C TYR A 66 -9.47 -1.57 5.09
N ALA A 67 -10.59 -1.89 4.44
CA ALA A 67 -10.97 -1.24 3.19
C ALA A 67 -11.94 -0.09 3.49
N ARG A 68 -11.55 1.15 3.16
CA ARG A 68 -12.42 2.31 3.27
C ARG A 68 -13.39 2.34 2.08
N THR A 69 -14.66 2.05 2.33
CA THR A 69 -15.71 2.01 1.32
C THR A 69 -15.84 3.30 0.51
N ALA A 70 -15.58 4.46 1.13
CA ALA A 70 -15.71 5.77 0.47
C ALA A 70 -14.82 5.91 -0.79
N ASP A 71 -13.62 5.33 -0.78
CA ASP A 71 -12.64 5.48 -1.86
C ASP A 71 -12.08 4.14 -2.36
N SER A 72 -12.60 3.01 -1.86
CA SER A 72 -12.08 1.65 -2.12
C SER A 72 -10.58 1.51 -1.86
N MET A 73 -10.05 2.34 -0.96
CA MET A 73 -8.64 2.32 -0.56
C MET A 73 -8.45 1.43 0.66
N VAL A 74 -7.29 0.80 0.74
CA VAL A 74 -6.95 -0.13 1.82
C VAL A 74 -5.94 0.52 2.74
N PHE A 75 -6.17 0.38 4.04
CA PHE A 75 -5.40 0.96 5.11
C PHE A 75 -5.05 -0.11 6.14
N VAL A 76 -3.94 0.11 6.84
CA VAL A 76 -3.61 -0.68 8.02
C VAL A 76 -4.28 -0.02 9.22
N GLY A 77 -5.21 -0.72 9.83
CA GLY A 77 -5.83 -0.28 11.09
C GLY A 77 -4.94 -0.63 12.26
N LYS A 78 -5.01 0.20 13.29
CA LYS A 78 -4.46 -0.08 14.60
C LYS A 78 -5.50 0.27 15.63
N GLU A 79 -5.85 -0.70 16.46
CA GLU A 79 -6.78 -0.51 17.57
C GLU A 79 -6.29 0.63 18.48
N GLY A 80 -7.11 1.67 18.62
CA GLY A 80 -6.97 2.70 19.65
C GLY A 80 -8.00 2.49 20.76
N ASP A 81 -7.96 3.35 21.78
CA ASP A 81 -8.86 3.23 22.95
C ASP A 81 -10.36 3.37 22.59
N GLU A 82 -10.69 4.18 21.58
CA GLU A 82 -12.07 4.49 21.18
C GLU A 82 -12.30 4.59 19.66
N ASN A 83 -11.23 4.55 18.85
CA ASN A 83 -11.29 4.59 17.38
C ASN A 83 -10.17 3.72 16.76
N VAL A 84 -10.33 3.30 15.51
CA VAL A 84 -9.27 2.61 14.75
C VAL A 84 -8.44 3.66 14.01
N GLN A 85 -7.16 3.76 14.35
CA GLN A 85 -6.24 4.62 13.61
C GLN A 85 -5.87 3.96 12.28
N LEU A 86 -6.02 4.68 11.18
CA LEU A 86 -5.66 4.21 9.85
C LEU A 86 -4.26 4.69 9.48
N PHE A 87 -3.47 3.79 8.92
CA PHE A 87 -2.13 4.04 8.42
C PHE A 87 -2.03 3.66 6.96
N ASP A 88 -1.20 4.39 6.23
CA ASP A 88 -0.84 4.05 4.86
C ASP A 88 -0.15 2.66 4.83
N PRO A 89 -0.59 1.74 3.97
CA PRO A 89 -0.04 0.39 3.94
C PRO A 89 1.44 0.36 3.54
N LEU A 90 1.90 1.28 2.68
CA LEU A 90 3.26 1.28 2.13
C LEU A 90 4.23 2.16 2.93
N SER A 91 3.85 3.38 3.27
CA SER A 91 4.72 4.29 4.04
C SER A 91 4.58 4.09 5.56
N GLY A 92 3.39 3.68 6.03
CA GLY A 92 3.08 3.60 7.46
C GLY A 92 2.76 4.97 8.07
N GLU A 93 2.58 5.99 7.23
CA GLU A 93 2.17 7.31 7.69
C GLU A 93 0.71 7.31 8.14
N PRO A 94 0.34 8.13 9.14
CA PRO A 94 -1.04 8.23 9.58
C PRO A 94 -1.94 8.76 8.45
N ALA A 95 -2.98 8.01 8.11
CA ALA A 95 -3.94 8.31 7.06
C ALA A 95 -5.29 8.81 7.60
N GLY A 96 -5.40 8.98 8.92
CA GLY A 96 -6.60 9.44 9.63
C GLY A 96 -7.12 8.41 10.61
N GLU A 97 -8.36 8.58 11.05
CA GLU A 97 -9.04 7.70 11.99
C GLU A 97 -10.34 7.21 11.34
N ALA A 98 -10.68 5.94 11.54
CA ALA A 98 -11.99 5.39 11.22
C ALA A 98 -12.75 5.17 12.53
N SER A 99 -13.95 5.75 12.60
CA SER A 99 -14.93 5.37 13.60
C SER A 99 -15.59 4.07 13.16
N GLU A 100 -15.70 3.13 14.09
CA GLU A 100 -16.54 1.95 13.94
C GLU A 100 -18.00 2.46 13.86
N ASP A 101 -18.69 2.24 12.73
CA ASP A 101 -20.13 2.56 12.59
C ASP A 101 -20.99 1.45 13.18
#